data_AF-A0A945RCL2-F1
#
_entry.id   AF-A0A945RCL2-F1
#
_cell.length_a   1.000
_cell.length_b   1.000
_cell.length_c   1.000
_cell.angle_alpha   90.00
_cell.angle_beta   90.00
_cell.angle_gamma   90.00
#
_symmetry.space_group_name_H-M   'P 1'
#
loop_
_entity.id
_entity.type
_entity.pdbx_description
1 polymer ?
#
loop_
_entity_poly.entity_id
_entity_poly.type
_entity_poly.pdbx_seq_one_letter_code
_entity_poly.pdbx_strand_id
1 'polypeptide(L)'
;MNLLARNTTARMVLTITVLSLLFACSEEVEEPVELTTVEAFMLDSAAVERGQALFLGSCSTYCHTLLPAETDALFLFDCQWKHGGEDQQIFDVVTTGIADTRMVGFGSNFPDGDDDLWKIIAYMRTNQQPCA
;
A
#
# COMPACT_ATOMS: atom_id res chain seq x y z
N MET A 1 -30.02 -57.12 34.38
CA MET A 1 -30.19 -55.70 33.96
C MET A 1 -28.86 -54.98 33.98
N ASN A 2 -28.37 -54.66 32.78
CA ASN A 2 -27.28 -53.78 32.33
C ASN A 2 -26.67 -52.77 33.32
N LEU A 3 -25.62 -53.16 34.06
CA LEU A 3 -24.72 -52.21 34.74
C LEU A 3 -23.35 -52.03 34.05
N LEU A 4 -22.88 -53.02 33.27
CA LEU A 4 -21.57 -52.96 32.60
C LEU A 4 -21.57 -52.09 31.32
N ALA A 5 -22.64 -52.17 30.50
CA ALA A 5 -22.75 -51.41 29.24
C ALA A 5 -22.99 -49.89 29.42
N ARG A 6 -23.54 -49.49 30.59
CA ARG A 6 -23.83 -48.10 30.95
C ARG A 6 -22.57 -47.36 31.43
N ASN A 7 -21.59 -48.11 31.96
CA ASN A 7 -20.33 -47.57 32.46
C ASN A 7 -19.30 -47.33 31.35
N THR A 8 -19.32 -48.16 30.29
CA THR A 8 -18.45 -48.00 29.11
C THR A 8 -18.93 -46.88 28.20
N THR A 9 -20.25 -46.77 27.98
CA THR A 9 -20.85 -45.64 27.22
C THR A 9 -20.67 -44.30 27.93
N ALA A 10 -20.88 -44.23 29.25
CA ALA A 10 -20.64 -42.99 30.02
C ALA A 10 -19.16 -42.58 30.03
N ARG A 11 -18.23 -43.53 30.16
CA ARG A 11 -16.78 -43.25 30.09
C ARG A 11 -16.35 -42.80 28.69
N MET A 12 -16.88 -43.43 27.64
CA MET A 12 -16.57 -43.09 26.25
C MET A 12 -17.11 -41.70 25.86
N VAL A 13 -18.33 -41.36 26.30
CA VAL A 13 -18.94 -40.02 26.10
C VAL A 13 -18.18 -38.94 26.88
N LEU A 14 -17.74 -39.24 28.12
CA LEU A 14 -16.95 -38.31 28.93
C LEU A 14 -15.55 -38.06 28.33
N THR A 15 -14.89 -39.09 27.79
CA THR A 15 -13.61 -38.92 27.11
C THR A 15 -13.74 -38.17 25.78
N ILE A 16 -14.82 -38.35 25.04
CA ILE A 16 -15.05 -37.64 23.76
C ILE A 16 -15.39 -36.17 24.01
N THR A 17 -16.20 -35.85 25.03
CA THR A 17 -16.54 -34.46 25.38
C THR A 17 -15.36 -33.67 25.94
N VAL A 18 -14.46 -34.31 26.70
CA VAL A 18 -13.22 -33.67 27.18
C VAL A 18 -12.22 -33.43 26.03
N LEU A 19 -12.18 -34.31 25.03
CA LEU A 19 -11.29 -34.15 23.86
C LEU A 19 -11.78 -33.04 22.91
N SER A 20 -13.10 -32.84 22.79
CA SER A 20 -13.71 -31.76 22.00
C SER A 20 -13.52 -30.36 22.59
N LEU A 21 -13.28 -30.25 23.90
CA LEU A 21 -13.02 -28.97 24.60
C LEU A 21 -11.58 -28.47 24.41
N LEU A 22 -10.65 -29.32 23.95
CA LEU A 22 -9.24 -28.96 23.72
C LEU A 22 -8.96 -28.46 22.30
N PHE A 23 -9.93 -28.54 21.38
CA PHE A 23 -9.81 -28.10 19.98
C PHE A 23 -10.41 -26.71 19.72
N ALA A 24 -10.92 -26.02 20.74
CA ALA A 24 -11.71 -24.79 20.58
C ALA A 24 -10.89 -23.48 20.53
N CYS A 25 -9.56 -23.54 20.53
CA CYS A 25 -8.71 -22.36 20.38
C CYS A 25 -7.71 -22.57 19.23
N SER A 26 -8.19 -22.62 17.98
CA SER A 26 -7.35 -22.13 16.89
C SER A 26 -7.58 -20.64 16.81
N GLU A 27 -6.69 -19.85 17.41
CA GLU A 27 -6.53 -18.47 16.98
C GLU A 27 -6.11 -18.56 15.51
N GLU A 28 -6.97 -18.08 14.60
CA GLU A 28 -6.56 -17.82 13.24
C GLU A 28 -5.46 -16.77 13.36
N VAL A 29 -4.20 -17.20 13.19
CA VAL A 29 -3.07 -16.28 13.11
C VAL A 29 -3.25 -15.56 11.78
N GLU A 30 -4.00 -14.45 11.80
CA GLU A 30 -3.98 -13.47 10.73
C GLU A 30 -2.55 -12.94 10.68
N GLU A 31 -1.76 -13.43 9.71
CA GLU A 31 -0.41 -12.91 9.51
C GLU A 31 -0.51 -11.39 9.29
N PRO A 32 0.29 -10.58 9.99
CA PRO A 32 0.23 -9.14 9.84
C PRO A 32 0.46 -8.79 8.37
N VAL A 33 -0.47 -8.03 7.78
CA VAL A 33 -0.33 -7.55 6.41
C VAL A 33 0.89 -6.62 6.36
N GLU A 34 1.97 -7.10 5.74
CA GLU A 34 3.17 -6.30 5.48
C GLU A 34 2.80 -5.17 4.51
N LEU A 35 2.92 -3.92 4.98
CA LEU A 35 2.66 -2.75 4.16
C LEU A 35 3.77 -2.59 3.11
N THR A 36 3.39 -2.17 1.91
CA THR A 36 4.34 -1.67 0.93
C THR A 36 5.02 -0.39 1.45
N THR A 37 6.16 -0.03 0.85
CA THR A 37 6.88 1.21 1.19
C THR A 37 6.00 2.45 1.08
N VAL A 38 5.19 2.52 0.02
CA VAL A 38 4.29 3.65 -0.21
C VAL A 38 3.18 3.69 0.83
N GLU A 39 2.53 2.56 1.12
CA GLU A 39 1.50 2.48 2.17
C GLU A 39 2.06 2.86 3.54
N ALA A 40 3.28 2.42 3.89
CA ALA A 40 3.94 2.81 5.12
C ALA A 40 4.18 4.33 5.19
N PHE A 41 4.64 4.95 4.10
CA PHE A 41 4.81 6.40 4.03
C PHE A 41 3.50 7.19 3.99
N MET A 42 2.42 6.64 3.43
CA MET A 42 1.11 7.27 3.48
C MET A 42 0.58 7.40 4.92
N LEU A 43 0.98 6.50 5.81
CA LEU A 43 0.63 6.53 7.24
C LEU A 43 1.56 7.45 8.08
N ASP A 44 2.68 7.91 7.51
CA ASP A 44 3.62 8.82 8.15
C ASP A 44 3.41 10.25 7.63
N SER A 45 2.84 11.12 8.48
CA SER A 45 2.58 12.52 8.11
C SER A 45 3.85 13.28 7.73
N ALA A 46 4.99 13.00 8.37
CA ALA A 46 6.25 13.66 8.03
C ALA A 46 6.76 13.21 6.65
N ALA A 47 6.54 11.94 6.30
CA ALA A 47 6.86 11.43 4.97
C ALA A 47 5.98 12.07 3.88
N VAL A 48 4.67 12.20 4.12
CA VAL A 48 3.75 12.86 3.20
C VAL A 48 4.09 14.36 3.03
N GLU A 49 4.37 15.08 4.12
CA GLU A 49 4.78 16.49 4.08
C GLU A 49 6.10 16.68 3.30
N ARG A 50 7.05 15.76 3.51
CA ARG A 50 8.31 15.73 2.75
C ARG A 50 8.06 15.52 1.26
N GLY A 51 7.22 14.53 0.91
CA GLY A 51 6.81 14.25 -0.47
C GLY A 51 6.13 15.43 -1.13
N GLN A 52 5.24 16.12 -0.41
CA GLN A 52 4.57 17.34 -0.87
C GLN A 52 5.58 18.44 -1.22
N ALA A 53 6.50 18.75 -0.30
CA ALA A 53 7.49 19.81 -0.52
C ALA A 53 8.35 19.54 -1.76
N LEU A 54 8.75 18.28 -1.96
CA LEU A 54 9.51 17.85 -3.13
C LEU A 54 8.70 17.91 -4.42
N PHE A 55 7.44 17.46 -4.39
CA PHE A 55 6.53 17.54 -5.54
C PHE A 55 6.32 18.98 -5.98
N LEU A 56 6.09 19.88 -5.03
CA LEU A 56 5.93 21.31 -5.31
C LEU A 56 7.19 21.90 -5.97
N GLY A 57 8.37 21.63 -5.40
CA GLY A 57 9.63 22.18 -5.88
C GLY A 57 10.13 21.60 -7.20
N SER A 58 9.84 20.32 -7.48
CA SER A 58 10.45 19.58 -8.58
C SER A 58 9.49 19.27 -9.72
N CYS A 59 8.22 19.00 -9.39
CA CYS A 59 7.22 18.53 -10.36
C CYS A 59 6.23 19.64 -10.73
N SER A 60 5.69 20.34 -9.71
CA SER A 60 4.58 21.27 -9.89
C SER A 60 5.00 22.66 -10.34
N THR A 61 6.14 23.15 -9.86
CA THR A 61 6.67 24.46 -10.23
C THR A 61 6.81 24.64 -11.75
N TYR A 62 7.00 23.54 -12.49
CA TYR A 62 7.28 23.58 -13.93
C TYR A 62 6.18 22.96 -14.79
N CYS A 63 5.55 21.86 -14.35
CA CYS A 63 4.73 21.03 -15.24
C CYS A 63 3.41 20.57 -14.61
N HIS A 64 3.45 19.78 -13.53
CA HIS A 64 2.26 19.07 -13.05
C HIS A 64 1.41 19.92 -12.10
N THR A 65 0.20 20.28 -12.53
CA THR A 65 -0.68 21.12 -11.72
C THR A 65 -1.27 20.36 -10.52
N LEU A 66 -1.52 21.09 -9.43
CA LEU A 66 -2.17 20.54 -8.23
C LEU A 66 -3.69 20.40 -8.39
N LEU A 67 -4.26 21.09 -9.38
CA LEU A 67 -5.67 21.04 -9.73
C LEU A 67 -5.80 20.68 -11.21
N PRO A 68 -6.94 20.09 -11.63
CA PRO A 68 -7.19 19.82 -13.04
C PRO A 68 -7.04 21.08 -13.88
N ALA A 69 -6.21 21.01 -14.91
CA ALA A 69 -5.95 22.11 -15.82
C ALA A 69 -5.54 21.57 -17.19
N GLU A 70 -5.91 22.29 -18.25
CA GLU A 70 -5.47 22.02 -19.61
C GLU A 70 -4.03 22.48 -19.77
N THR A 71 -3.08 21.56 -19.59
CA THR A 71 -1.65 21.79 -19.82
C THR A 71 -1.08 20.66 -20.68
N ASP A 72 0.19 20.77 -21.09
CA ASP A 72 0.85 19.68 -21.80
C ASP A 72 1.37 18.56 -20.88
N ALA A 73 1.31 18.77 -19.56
CA ALA A 73 1.58 17.75 -18.55
C ALA A 73 0.28 17.13 -18.03
N LEU A 74 0.33 15.83 -17.70
CA LEU A 74 -0.82 15.12 -17.14
C LEU A 74 -1.15 15.59 -15.73
N PHE A 75 -2.43 15.59 -15.37
CA PHE A 75 -2.87 15.74 -13.99
C PHE A 75 -2.64 14.42 -13.26
N LEU A 76 -1.82 14.43 -12.20
CA LEU A 76 -1.30 13.20 -11.57
C LEU A 76 -2.12 12.70 -10.38
N PHE A 77 -3.22 13.37 -10.05
CA PHE A 77 -4.07 13.02 -8.90
C PHE A 77 -5.43 12.47 -9.32
N ASP A 78 -5.64 12.14 -10.60
CA ASP A 78 -6.80 11.38 -11.04
C ASP A 78 -6.47 9.88 -11.20
N CYS A 79 -7.32 9.14 -11.90
CA CYS A 79 -7.15 7.70 -12.13
C CYS A 79 -6.69 7.36 -13.55
N GLN A 80 -6.26 8.35 -14.33
CA GLN A 80 -5.87 8.17 -15.73
C GLN A 80 -4.34 8.11 -15.85
N TRP A 81 -3.83 6.91 -16.10
CA TRP A 81 -2.40 6.67 -16.21
C TRP A 81 -2.00 6.32 -17.64
N LYS A 82 -1.11 7.14 -18.23
CA LYS A 82 -0.62 6.94 -19.60
C LYS A 82 0.63 6.05 -19.70
N HIS A 83 1.44 6.02 -18.64
CA HIS A 83 2.77 5.40 -18.63
C HIS A 83 2.93 4.35 -17.52
N GLY A 84 1.82 3.78 -17.05
CA GLY A 84 1.78 2.91 -15.87
C GLY A 84 1.31 3.67 -14.64
N GLY A 85 0.56 2.99 -13.79
CA GLY A 85 -0.12 3.57 -12.63
C GLY A 85 0.14 2.83 -11.32
N GLU A 86 0.98 1.79 -11.33
CA GLU A 86 1.47 1.12 -10.13
C GLU A 86 2.64 1.90 -9.53
N ASP A 87 2.86 1.80 -8.22
CA ASP A 87 3.89 2.59 -7.52
C ASP A 87 5.29 2.42 -8.10
N GLN A 88 5.69 1.17 -8.41
CA GLN A 88 6.98 0.91 -9.05
C GLN A 88 7.06 1.51 -10.47
N GLN A 89 5.96 1.51 -11.23
CA GLN A 89 5.95 2.10 -12.56
C GLN A 89 6.08 3.62 -12.50
N ILE A 90 5.44 4.25 -11.51
CA ILE A 90 5.59 5.69 -11.26
C ILE A 90 7.04 6.00 -10.88
N PHE A 91 7.64 5.21 -9.98
CA PHE A 91 9.04 5.32 -9.61
C PHE A 91 9.93 5.26 -10.85
N ASP A 92 9.79 4.21 -11.66
CA ASP A 92 10.59 4.00 -12.87
C ASP A 92 10.45 5.18 -13.84
N VAL A 93 9.22 5.65 -14.10
CA VAL A 93 8.96 6.79 -14.99
C VAL A 93 9.61 8.07 -14.48
N VAL A 94 9.56 8.36 -13.18
CA VAL A 94 10.19 9.57 -12.63
C VAL A 94 11.72 9.44 -12.65
N THR A 95 12.26 8.24 -12.42
CA THR A 95 13.70 7.97 -12.49
C THR A 95 14.23 8.11 -13.92
N THR A 96 13.56 7.51 -14.91
CA THR A 96 14.05 7.46 -16.30
C THR A 96 13.59 8.60 -17.18
N GLY A 97 12.46 9.23 -16.84
CA GLY A 97 11.76 10.15 -17.73
C GLY A 97 11.05 9.40 -18.86
N ILE A 98 10.45 10.16 -19.77
CA ILE A 98 9.73 9.63 -20.93
C ILE A 98 10.39 10.17 -22.21
N ALA A 99 10.90 9.26 -23.02
CA ALA A 99 11.53 9.58 -24.31
C ALA A 99 10.59 10.41 -25.20
N ASP A 100 11.17 11.34 -25.96
CA ASP A 100 10.46 12.25 -26.86
C ASP A 100 9.39 13.13 -26.18
N THR A 101 9.53 13.38 -24.88
CA THR A 101 8.70 14.33 -24.13
C THR A 101 9.55 15.32 -23.32
N ARG A 102 8.89 16.25 -22.62
CA ARG A 102 9.55 17.17 -21.69
C ARG A 102 9.76 16.57 -20.29
N MET A 103 9.21 15.39 -20.01
CA MET A 103 9.34 14.73 -18.70
C MET A 103 10.74 14.09 -18.58
N VAL A 104 11.66 14.82 -17.96
CA VAL A 104 13.03 14.38 -17.73
C VAL A 104 13.11 13.28 -16.67
N GLY A 105 14.13 12.44 -16.75
CA GLY A 105 14.47 11.51 -15.69
C GLY A 105 15.22 12.19 -14.56
N PHE A 106 14.73 12.04 -13.34
CA PHE A 106 15.36 12.60 -12.15
C PHE A 106 16.47 11.69 -11.59
N GLY A 107 16.58 10.44 -12.03
CA GLY A 107 17.49 9.47 -11.42
C GLY A 107 17.27 9.37 -9.91
N SER A 108 18.36 9.29 -9.15
CA SER A 108 18.36 9.35 -7.68
C SER A 108 18.76 10.74 -7.16
N ASN A 109 18.46 11.82 -7.88
CA ASN A 109 18.96 13.17 -7.58
C ASN A 109 18.13 13.97 -6.56
N PHE A 110 17.10 13.37 -5.95
CA PHE A 110 16.45 13.99 -4.79
C PHE A 110 17.41 14.04 -3.60
N PRO A 111 17.24 14.98 -2.64
CA PRO A 111 18.19 15.16 -1.55
C PRO A 111 18.49 13.88 -0.75
N ASP A 112 17.47 13.06 -0.48
CA ASP A 112 17.60 11.77 0.20
C ASP A 112 17.49 10.57 -0.77
N GLY A 113 17.76 10.81 -2.06
CA GLY A 113 17.78 9.78 -3.11
C GLY A 113 16.40 9.15 -3.37
N ASP A 114 16.40 7.83 -3.60
CA ASP A 114 15.19 7.08 -3.96
C ASP A 114 14.12 7.12 -2.85
N ASP A 115 14.56 7.24 -1.60
CA ASP A 115 13.68 7.35 -0.43
C ASP A 115 12.78 8.59 -0.50
N ASP A 116 13.27 9.67 -1.09
CA ASP A 116 12.47 10.88 -1.34
C ASP A 116 11.48 10.70 -2.49
N LEU A 117 11.85 9.95 -3.53
CA LEU A 117 10.93 9.63 -4.62
C LEU A 117 9.75 8.79 -4.13
N TRP A 118 9.99 7.80 -3.26
CA TRP A 118 8.91 7.04 -2.64
C TRP A 118 7.96 7.90 -1.81
N LYS A 119 8.46 8.92 -1.12
CA LYS A 119 7.63 9.89 -0.39
C LYS A 119 6.81 10.77 -1.31
N ILE A 120 7.35 11.17 -2.48
CA ILE A 120 6.58 11.89 -3.51
C ILE A 120 5.41 11.03 -3.98
N ILE A 121 5.65 9.74 -4.23
CA ILE A 121 4.60 8.79 -4.64
C ILE A 121 3.54 8.66 -3.53
N ALA A 122 3.96 8.52 -2.27
CA ALA A 122 3.03 8.50 -1.14
C ALA A 122 2.18 9.78 -1.05
N TYR A 123 2.76 10.95 -1.26
CA TYR A 123 2.02 12.21 -1.36
C TYR A 123 1.00 12.18 -2.50
N MET A 124 1.37 11.69 -3.69
CA MET A 124 0.46 11.54 -4.82
C MET A 124 -0.72 10.62 -4.47
N ARG A 125 -0.47 9.47 -3.83
CA ARG A 125 -1.51 8.51 -3.43
C ARG A 125 -2.46 9.06 -2.38
N THR A 126 -1.94 9.73 -1.36
CA THR A 126 -2.77 10.36 -0.31
C THR A 126 -3.72 11.43 -0.88
N ASN A 127 -3.36 12.04 -2.01
CA ASN A 127 -4.16 13.09 -2.67
C ASN A 127 -4.88 12.60 -3.93
N GLN A 128 -4.80 11.31 -4.25
CA GLN A 128 -5.43 10.76 -5.43
C GLN A 128 -6.95 10.76 -5.27
N GLN A 129 -7.65 11.21 -6.30
CA GLN A 129 -9.11 11.17 -6.36
C GLN A 129 -9.60 9.72 -6.34
N PRO A 130 -10.78 9.44 -5.77
CA PRO A 130 -11.37 8.11 -5.84
C PRO A 130 -11.54 7.65 -7.28
N CYS A 131 -11.09 6.42 -7.57
CA CYS A 131 -11.29 5.80 -8.87
C CYS A 131 -12.69 5.17 -8.93
N ALA A 132 -13.36 5.38 -10.07
CA ALA A 132 -14.68 4.82 -10.37
C ALA A 132 -14.58 3.48 -11.09
#